data_AF-A0A933TZT1-F1
#
_entry.id   AF-A0A933TZT1-F1
#
_cell.length_a   1.000
_cell.length_b   1.000
_cell.length_c   1.000
_cell.angle_alpha   90.00
_cell.angle_beta   90.00
_cell.angle_gamma   90.00
#
_symmetry.space_group_name_H-M   'P 1'
#
loop_
_entity.id
_entity.type
_entity.pdbx_description
1 polymer ?
#
loop_
_entity_poly.entity_id
_entity_poly.type
_entity_poly.pdbx_seq_one_letter_code
_entity_poly.pdbx_strand_id
1 'polypeptide(L)'
;MHNKSGMALFVTILMLAILIIVVSQLSLSTKMELAVSQNVKSDTQNYYATLAAVDKAKLIIAADTKDSQYDDLTEFWAREHEAENFSGTSVKLSIEDE
;
A
#
# COMPACT_ATOMS: atom_id res chain seq x y z
N MET A 1 61.62 -16.18 -7.07
CA MET A 1 60.19 -16.48 -7.38
C MET A 1 59.22 -16.16 -6.22
N HIS A 2 59.54 -15.25 -5.29
CA HIS A 2 58.67 -14.95 -4.12
C HIS A 2 57.65 -13.80 -4.31
N ASN A 3 57.71 -13.03 -5.40
CA ASN A 3 56.85 -11.85 -5.58
C ASN A 3 55.45 -12.11 -6.19
N LYS A 4 55.20 -13.30 -6.74
CA LYS A 4 53.90 -13.60 -7.39
C LYS A 4 52.76 -13.82 -6.38
N SER A 5 53.08 -14.29 -5.17
CA SER A 5 52.09 -14.61 -4.15
C SER A 5 51.48 -13.36 -3.49
N GLY A 6 52.31 -12.34 -3.21
CA GLY A 6 51.83 -11.07 -2.65
C GLY A 6 50.90 -10.31 -3.59
N MET A 7 51.23 -10.27 -4.89
CA MET A 7 50.41 -9.60 -5.90
C MET A 7 49.06 -10.31 -6.11
N ALA A 8 49.02 -11.64 -6.06
CA ALA A 8 47.77 -12.40 -6.12
C ALA A 8 46.84 -12.09 -4.94
N LEU A 9 47.40 -11.91 -3.73
CA LEU A 9 46.64 -11.58 -2.53
C LEU A 9 46.05 -10.17 -2.57
N PHE A 10 46.76 -9.19 -3.14
CA PHE A 10 46.20 -7.86 -3.35
C PHE A 10 45.03 -7.86 -4.35
N VAL A 11 45.13 -8.64 -5.42
CA VAL A 11 44.07 -8.75 -6.43
C VAL A 11 42.82 -9.42 -5.83
N THR A 12 42.98 -10.46 -5.00
CA THR A 12 41.83 -11.11 -4.36
C THR A 12 41.14 -10.22 -3.34
N ILE A 13 41.89 -9.45 -2.54
CA ILE A 13 41.31 -8.47 -1.61
C ILE A 13 40.56 -7.38 -2.38
N LEU A 14 41.14 -6.87 -3.47
CA LEU A 14 40.48 -5.87 -4.31
C LEU A 14 39.19 -6.42 -4.91
N MET A 15 39.22 -7.65 -5.42
CA MET A 15 38.05 -8.32 -5.97
C MET A 15 36.97 -8.55 -4.90
N LEU A 16 37.37 -8.92 -3.68
CA LEU A 16 36.47 -9.09 -2.54
C LEU A 16 35.86 -7.76 -2.10
N ALA A 17 36.63 -6.68 -2.09
CA ALA A 17 36.14 -5.34 -1.78
C ALA A 17 35.08 -4.89 -2.80
N ILE A 18 35.35 -5.09 -4.10
CA ILE A 18 34.38 -4.80 -5.17
C ILE A 18 33.12 -5.64 -4.98
N LEU A 19 33.27 -6.94 -4.69
CA LEU A 19 32.14 -7.84 -4.48
C LEU A 19 31.26 -7.38 -3.31
N ILE A 20 31.87 -6.97 -2.18
CA ILE A 20 31.14 -6.45 -1.02
C ILE A 20 30.35 -5.18 -1.40
N ILE A 21 30.96 -4.27 -2.15
CA ILE A 21 30.29 -3.04 -2.60
C ILE A 21 29.09 -3.38 -3.48
N VAL A 22 29.25 -4.28 -4.46
CA VAL A 22 28.18 -4.67 -5.38
C VAL A 22 27.03 -5.36 -4.63
N VAL A 23 27.34 -6.29 -3.73
CA VAL A 23 26.31 -6.99 -2.92
C VAL A 23 25.58 -6.00 -2.02
N SER A 24 26.30 -5.04 -1.44
CA SER A 24 25.69 -4.01 -0.59
C SER A 24 24.75 -3.10 -1.38
N GLN A 25 25.16 -2.66 -2.58
CA GLN A 25 24.32 -1.87 -3.47
C GLN A 25 23.06 -2.63 -3.90
N LEU A 26 23.21 -3.90 -4.29
CA LEU A 26 22.08 -4.75 -4.66
C LEU A 26 21.10 -4.90 -3.48
N SER A 27 21.60 -5.18 -2.28
CA SER A 27 20.76 -5.32 -1.09
C SER A 27 19.98 -4.04 -0.79
N LEU A 28 20.60 -2.87 -0.91
CA LEU A 28 19.94 -1.59 -0.71
C LEU A 28 18.88 -1.32 -1.80
N SER A 29 19.19 -1.59 -3.07
CA SER A 29 18.24 -1.42 -4.18
C SER A 29 17.01 -2.30 -3.99
N THR A 30 17.21 -3.59 -3.69
CA THR A 30 16.10 -4.53 -3.48
C THR A 30 15.21 -4.11 -2.30
N LYS A 31 15.79 -3.62 -1.20
CA LYS A 31 14.99 -3.12 -0.07
C LYS A 31 14.15 -1.90 -0.45
N MET A 32 14.71 -0.96 -1.21
CA MET A 32 13.96 0.20 -1.68
C MET A 32 12.85 -0.19 -2.65
N GLU A 33 13.13 -1.06 -3.61
CA GLU A 33 12.14 -1.56 -4.58
C GLU A 33 10.99 -2.29 -3.88
N LEU A 34 11.29 -3.11 -2.86
CA LEU A 34 10.26 -3.77 -2.06
C LEU A 34 9.38 -2.76 -1.32
N ALA A 35 9.98 -1.73 -0.71
CA ALA A 35 9.22 -0.69 -0.02
C ALA A 35 8.31 0.09 -0.99
N VAL A 36 8.84 0.46 -2.17
CA VAL A 36 8.04 1.14 -3.21
C VAL A 36 6.91 0.23 -3.70
N SER A 37 7.20 -1.04 -3.97
CA SER A 37 6.18 -2.00 -4.42
C SER A 37 5.08 -2.21 -3.37
N GLN A 38 5.44 -2.27 -2.09
CA GLN A 38 4.48 -2.37 -0.99
C GLN A 38 3.60 -1.12 -0.89
N ASN A 39 4.18 0.07 -1.03
CA ASN A 39 3.43 1.32 -1.01
C ASN A 39 2.45 1.38 -2.19
N VAL A 40 2.90 1.11 -3.42
CA VAL A 40 2.04 1.08 -4.61
C VAL A 40 0.88 0.09 -4.45
N LYS A 41 1.15 -1.09 -3.88
CA LYS A 41 0.12 -2.08 -3.57
C LYS A 41 -0.88 -1.53 -2.55
N SER A 42 -0.40 -0.94 -1.46
CA SER A 42 -1.25 -0.36 -0.42
C SER A 42 -2.11 0.79 -0.96
N ASP A 43 -1.54 1.68 -1.77
CA ASP A 43 -2.25 2.80 -2.38
C ASP A 43 -3.34 2.31 -3.31
N THR A 44 -3.04 1.28 -4.11
CA THR A 44 -4.02 0.62 -4.99
C THR A 44 -5.16 0.00 -4.16
N GLN A 45 -4.84 -0.70 -3.08
CA GLN A 45 -5.85 -1.28 -2.18
C GLN A 45 -6.73 -0.20 -1.54
N ASN A 46 -6.12 0.87 -1.02
CA ASN A 46 -6.83 2.01 -0.44
C ASN A 46 -7.76 2.69 -1.46
N TYR A 47 -7.28 2.89 -2.68
CA TYR A 47 -8.06 3.51 -3.75
C TYR A 47 -9.32 2.68 -4.09
N TYR A 48 -9.16 1.38 -4.33
CA TYR A 48 -10.31 0.53 -4.64
C TYR A 48 -11.24 0.30 -3.45
N ALA A 49 -10.72 0.24 -2.23
CA ALA A 49 -11.55 0.18 -1.02
C ALA A 49 -12.39 1.45 -0.86
N THR A 50 -11.83 2.62 -1.19
CA THR A 50 -12.56 3.90 -1.18
C THR A 50 -13.64 3.91 -2.26
N LEU A 51 -13.34 3.47 -3.49
CA LEU A 51 -14.34 3.36 -4.56
C LEU A 51 -15.50 2.43 -4.17
N ALA A 52 -15.19 1.27 -3.58
CA ALA A 52 -16.20 0.34 -3.10
C ALA A 52 -17.09 0.97 -2.02
N ALA A 53 -16.50 1.74 -1.09
CA ALA A 53 -17.25 2.46 -0.07
C ALA A 53 -18.18 3.52 -0.67
N VAL A 54 -17.72 4.26 -1.69
CA VAL A 54 -18.56 5.22 -2.42
C VAL A 54 -19.72 4.53 -3.13
N ASP A 55 -19.49 3.42 -3.80
CA ASP A 55 -20.57 2.69 -4.47
C ASP A 55 -21.57 2.08 -3.47
N LYS A 56 -21.10 1.64 -2.30
CA LYS A 56 -21.97 1.26 -1.19
C LYS A 56 -22.82 2.45 -0.71
N ALA A 57 -22.24 3.63 -0.54
CA ALA A 57 -22.99 4.82 -0.14
C ALA A 57 -24.11 5.14 -1.14
N LYS A 58 -23.82 5.08 -2.44
CA LYS A 58 -24.84 5.24 -3.49
C LYS A 58 -25.94 4.21 -3.40
N LEU A 59 -25.62 2.94 -3.11
CA LEU A 59 -26.62 1.88 -2.94
C LEU A 59 -27.52 2.13 -1.72
N ILE A 60 -26.95 2.66 -0.64
CA ILE A 60 -27.71 3.02 0.57
C ILE A 60 -28.71 4.13 0.26
N ILE A 61 -28.26 5.21 -0.38
CA ILE A 61 -29.15 6.32 -0.79
C ILE A 61 -30.19 5.85 -1.83
N ALA A 62 -29.79 4.99 -2.77
CA ALA A 62 -30.71 4.44 -3.78
C ALA A 62 -31.74 3.46 -3.19
N ALA A 63 -31.46 2.85 -2.05
CA ALA A 63 -32.43 2.05 -1.31
C ALA A 63 -33.36 2.97 -0.52
N ASP A 64 -32.81 3.99 0.13
CA ASP A 64 -33.56 4.94 0.94
C ASP A 64 -34.58 5.74 0.11
N THR A 65 -34.18 6.27 -1.05
CA THR A 65 -35.08 6.97 -2.00
C THR A 65 -36.26 6.13 -2.53
N LYS A 66 -36.24 4.80 -2.35
CA LYS A 66 -37.38 3.93 -2.67
C LYS A 66 -38.35 3.77 -1.49
N ASP A 67 -37.83 3.83 -0.28
CA ASP A 67 -38.56 3.50 0.95
C ASP A 67 -39.00 4.77 1.72
N SER A 68 -38.29 5.89 1.56
CA SER A 68 -38.57 7.18 2.20
C SER A 68 -38.82 8.30 1.17
N GLN A 69 -39.66 9.26 1.53
CA GLN A 69 -39.94 10.48 0.73
C GLN A 69 -39.38 11.75 1.38
N TYR A 70 -38.78 11.63 2.56
CA TYR A 70 -38.27 12.75 3.35
C TYR A 70 -36.93 12.33 3.94
N ASP A 71 -35.93 13.19 3.83
CA ASP A 71 -34.61 12.92 4.41
C ASP A 71 -34.58 13.41 5.87
N ASP A 72 -34.21 12.53 6.79
CA ASP A 72 -34.00 12.87 8.21
C ASP A 72 -32.71 12.23 8.76
N LEU A 73 -32.06 12.90 9.72
CA LEU A 73 -30.82 12.45 10.34
C LEU A 73 -30.96 11.18 11.19
N THR A 74 -32.19 10.69 11.38
CA THR A 74 -32.45 9.43 12.10
C THR A 74 -32.43 8.20 11.20
N GLU A 75 -32.43 8.40 9.88
CA GLU A 75 -32.47 7.37 8.86
C GLU A 75 -31.16 6.57 8.77
N PHE A 76 -31.20 5.43 8.09
CA PHE A 76 -30.05 4.52 8.04
C PHE A 76 -28.84 5.15 7.34
N TRP A 77 -29.07 5.95 6.30
CA TRP A 77 -28.02 6.60 5.51
C TRP A 77 -27.23 7.63 6.33
N ALA A 78 -27.88 8.32 7.28
CA ALA A 78 -27.27 9.37 8.10
C ALA A 78 -26.44 8.81 9.28
N ARG A 79 -26.41 7.48 9.45
CA ARG A 79 -25.66 6.83 10.52
C ARG A 79 -24.23 6.59 10.10
N GLU A 80 -23.35 6.58 11.09
CA GLU A 80 -21.99 6.16 10.87
C GLU A 80 -21.94 4.66 10.57
N HIS A 81 -21.44 4.29 9.40
CA HIS A 81 -21.37 2.90 9.00
C HIS A 81 -20.06 2.27 9.49
N GLU A 82 -20.16 1.03 10.00
CA GLU A 82 -18.99 0.29 10.46
C GLU A 82 -17.94 0.16 9.35
N ALA A 83 -16.68 0.17 9.78
CA ALA A 83 -15.58 0.12 8.87
C ALA A 83 -15.51 -1.27 8.21
N GLU A 84 -15.67 -1.32 6.89
CA GLU A 84 -15.55 -2.57 6.16
C GLU A 84 -14.09 -2.87 5.86
N ASN A 85 -13.73 -4.15 6.04
CA ASN A 85 -12.39 -4.63 5.80
C ASN A 85 -12.27 -5.17 4.37
N PHE A 86 -11.63 -4.38 3.50
CA PHE A 86 -11.25 -4.80 2.16
C PHE A 86 -9.78 -5.19 2.13
N SER A 87 -9.49 -6.50 2.13
CA SER A 87 -8.15 -7.04 1.91
C SER A 87 -7.05 -6.40 2.79
N GLY A 88 -7.36 -6.19 4.07
CA GLY A 88 -6.44 -5.58 5.06
C GLY A 88 -6.54 -4.05 5.21
N THR A 89 -7.40 -3.39 4.42
CA THR A 89 -7.73 -1.96 4.57
C THR A 89 -9.08 -1.83 5.23
N SER A 90 -9.20 -0.95 6.22
CA SER A 90 -10.46 -0.63 6.89
C SER A 90 -10.94 0.75 6.43
N VAL A 91 -12.15 0.84 5.90
CA VAL A 91 -12.72 2.11 5.40
C VAL A 91 -13.97 2.47 6.21
N LYS A 92 -13.95 3.65 6.83
CA LYS A 92 -15.10 4.22 7.56
C LYS A 92 -15.92 5.10 6.63
N LEU A 93 -17.23 4.91 6.61
CA LEU A 93 -18.16 5.64 5.75
C LEU A 93 -19.11 6.49 6.58
N SER A 94 -19.24 7.76 6.20
CA SER A 94 -20.24 8.71 6.69
C SER A 94 -20.82 9.45 5.49
N ILE A 95 -22.14 9.64 5.48
CA ILE A 95 -22.89 10.32 4.43
C ILE A 95 -23.51 11.55 5.08
N GLU A 96 -23.38 12.70 4.43
CA GLU A 96 -23.88 14.00 4.89
C GLU A 96 -24.74 14.61 3.78
N ASP A 97 -25.73 15.42 4.16
CA ASP A 97 -26.55 16.23 3.24
C ASP A 97 -25.91 17.63 3.09
N GLU A 98 -25.93 18.20 1.88
CA GLU A 98 -25.21 19.45 1.52
C GLU A 98 -26.12 20.69 1.56
#